data_AF-A0AAD6K3J0-F1
#
_entry.id   AF-A0AAD6K3J0-F1
#
_cell.length_a   1.000
_cell.length_b   1.000
_cell.length_c   1.000
_cell.angle_alpha   90.00
_cell.angle_beta   90.00
_cell.angle_gamma   90.00
#
_symmetry.space_group_name_H-M   'P 1'
#
loop_
_entity.id
_entity.type
_entity.pdbx_description
1 polymer ?
#
loop_
_entity_poly.entity_id
_entity_poly.type
_entity_poly.pdbx_seq_one_letter_code
_entity_poly.pdbx_strand_id
1 'polypeptide(L)'
;MEYMDFWAVRALTTFKEAIYEDPHMVLSNWNALDADPCGWSGISCSFARDHVVKINITGLSLRGFLAPELGRIKFFATTSLAR
;
A
#
# COMPACT_ATOMS: atom_id res chain seq x y z
N MET A 1 -17.21 6.93 -7.08
CA MET A 1 -17.03 5.56 -6.55
C MET A 1 -16.76 4.67 -7.74
N GLU A 2 -15.49 4.45 -8.11
CA GLU A 2 -15.00 3.33 -8.99
C GLU A 2 -13.52 3.43 -9.44
N TYR A 3 -12.69 4.29 -8.86
CA TYR A 3 -11.29 4.39 -9.29
C TYR A 3 -10.26 4.35 -8.15
N MET A 4 -10.69 4.33 -6.89
CA MET A 4 -9.78 4.50 -5.75
C MET A 4 -9.04 3.21 -5.35
N ASP A 5 -9.71 2.06 -5.32
CA ASP A 5 -9.04 0.82 -4.91
C ASP A 5 -8.10 0.27 -6.00
N PHE A 6 -8.48 0.42 -7.27
CA PHE A 6 -7.65 -0.01 -8.40
C PHE A 6 -6.29 0.71 -8.43
N TRP A 7 -6.24 2.00 -8.09
CA TRP A 7 -4.97 2.71 -8.06
C TRP A 7 -4.10 2.26 -6.89
N ALA A 8 -4.70 1.91 -5.74
CA ALA A 8 -3.97 1.42 -4.58
C ALA A 8 -3.35 0.04 -4.87
N VAL A 9 -4.12 -0.90 -5.40
CA VAL A 9 -3.64 -2.21 -5.86
C VAL A 9 -2.45 -2.03 -6.81
N ARG A 10 -2.60 -1.17 -7.84
CA ARG A 10 -1.54 -0.91 -8.81
C ARG A 10 -0.28 -0.31 -8.18
N ALA A 11 -0.42 0.70 -7.32
CA ALA A 11 0.74 1.33 -6.67
C ALA A 11 1.50 0.35 -5.76
N LEU A 12 0.76 -0.47 -5.01
CA LEU A 12 1.33 -1.49 -4.13
C LEU A 12 2.01 -2.60 -4.94
N THR A 13 1.42 -3.07 -6.04
CA THR A 13 2.05 -4.12 -6.87
C THR A 13 3.27 -3.60 -7.62
N THR A 14 3.26 -2.35 -8.08
CA THR A 14 4.47 -1.72 -8.65
C THR A 14 5.57 -1.56 -7.60
N PHE A 15 5.23 -1.25 -6.34
CA PHE A 15 6.20 -1.29 -5.26
C PHE A 15 6.77 -2.70 -5.06
N LYS A 16 5.93 -3.73 -5.04
CA LYS A 16 6.38 -5.14 -4.96
C LYS A 16 7.38 -5.49 -6.07
N GLU A 17 7.13 -5.07 -7.30
CA GLU A 17 8.04 -5.30 -8.43
C GLU A 17 9.40 -4.59 -8.26
N ALA A 18 9.43 -3.46 -7.54
CA ALA A 18 10.65 -2.73 -7.22
C ALA A 18 11.45 -3.34 -6.04
N ILE A 19 10.90 -4.35 -5.35
CA ILE A 19 11.58 -5.11 -4.30
C ILE A 19 12.25 -6.33 -4.92
N TYR A 20 13.59 -6.35 -4.89
CA TYR A 20 14.39 -7.46 -5.43
C TYR A 20 14.84 -8.46 -4.34
N GLU A 21 14.69 -8.13 -3.05
CA GLU A 21 14.97 -9.05 -1.94
C GLU A 21 13.84 -8.99 -0.91
N ASP A 22 13.13 -10.11 -0.73
CA ASP A 22 12.09 -10.32 0.28
C ASP A 22 12.33 -11.68 0.97
N PRO A 23 13.30 -11.76 1.90
CA PRO A 23 13.77 -13.04 2.46
C PRO A 23 12.72 -13.75 3.32
N HIS A 24 11.70 -13.03 3.78
CA HIS A 24 10.61 -13.55 4.60
C HIS A 24 9.31 -13.70 3.83
N MET A 25 9.32 -13.46 2.51
CA MET A 25 8.16 -13.55 1.62
C MET A 25 6.97 -12.71 2.12
N VAL A 26 7.23 -11.55 2.73
CA VAL A 26 6.19 -10.73 3.36
C VAL A 26 5.24 -10.16 2.32
N LEU A 27 5.73 -9.87 1.11
CA LEU A 27 4.94 -9.33 0.00
C LEU A 27 4.28 -10.44 -0.83
N SER A 28 4.36 -11.70 -0.42
CA SER A 28 3.86 -12.85 -1.19
C SER A 28 2.38 -12.75 -1.52
N ASN A 29 1.55 -12.29 -0.58
CA ASN A 29 0.10 -12.15 -0.76
C ASN A 29 -0.35 -10.86 -1.45
N TRP A 30 0.57 -9.96 -1.81
CA TRP A 30 0.23 -8.78 -2.61
C TRP A 30 -0.04 -9.21 -4.06
N ASN A 31 -1.29 -9.14 -4.48
CA ASN A 31 -1.76 -9.76 -5.72
C ASN A 31 -2.49 -8.76 -6.61
N ALA A 32 -1.97 -8.49 -7.81
CA ALA A 32 -2.59 -7.55 -8.76
C ALA A 32 -3.98 -7.97 -9.25
N LEU A 33 -4.33 -9.25 -9.11
CA LEU A 33 -5.67 -9.79 -9.44
C LEU A 33 -6.67 -9.64 -8.29
N ASP A 34 -6.19 -9.34 -7.09
CA ASP A 34 -7.03 -9.05 -5.93
C ASP A 34 -7.37 -7.56 -5.91
N ALA A 35 -8.67 -7.25 -5.98
CA ALA A 35 -9.15 -5.88 -6.02
C ALA A 35 -9.15 -5.20 -4.64
N ASP A 36 -9.06 -5.97 -3.54
CA ASP A 36 -9.05 -5.46 -2.18
C ASP A 36 -7.67 -5.65 -1.52
N PRO A 37 -6.83 -4.60 -1.45
CA PRO A 37 -5.52 -4.70 -0.82
C PRO A 37 -5.58 -4.76 0.71
N CYS A 38 -6.73 -4.59 1.34
CA CYS A 38 -6.87 -4.55 2.80
C CYS A 38 -6.58 -5.90 3.48
N GLY A 39 -6.59 -7.00 2.72
CA GLY A 39 -6.17 -8.33 3.19
C GLY A 39 -4.66 -8.58 3.11
N TRP A 40 -3.90 -7.66 2.53
CA TRP A 40 -2.48 -7.87 2.26
C TRP A 40 -1.60 -7.61 3.48
N SER A 41 -0.47 -8.32 3.55
CA SER A 41 0.46 -8.19 4.67
C SER A 41 1.00 -6.77 4.79
N GLY A 42 0.92 -6.21 5.99
CA GLY A 42 1.41 -4.85 6.27
C GLY A 42 0.50 -3.72 5.77
N ILE A 43 -0.63 -4.01 5.13
CA ILE A 43 -1.61 -3.00 4.72
C ILE A 43 -2.64 -2.78 5.83
N SER A 44 -3.00 -1.53 6.08
CA SER A 44 -4.17 -1.19 6.90
C SER A 44 -5.04 -0.22 6.13
N CYS A 45 -6.35 -0.46 6.18
CA CYS A 45 -7.35 0.37 5.52
C CYS A 45 -8.18 1.15 6.53
N SER A 46 -8.93 2.13 6.02
CA SER A 46 -9.95 2.84 6.78
C SER A 46 -10.98 1.86 7.36
N PHE A 47 -11.76 2.32 8.34
CA PHE A 47 -12.86 1.53 8.88
C PHE A 47 -13.89 1.14 7.82
N ALA A 48 -14.13 2.02 6.84
CA ALA A 48 -15.04 1.78 5.72
C ALA A 48 -14.44 0.87 4.63
N ARG A 49 -13.16 0.49 4.74
CA ARG A 49 -12.39 -0.28 3.75
C ARG A 49 -12.40 0.32 2.34
N ASP A 50 -12.48 1.65 2.26
CA ASP A 50 -12.56 2.39 1.00
C ASP A 50 -11.22 3.04 0.58
N HIS A 51 -10.20 3.00 1.45
CA HIS A 51 -8.84 3.41 1.12
C HIS A 51 -7.80 2.84 2.10
N VAL A 52 -6.57 2.70 1.62
CA VAL A 52 -5.39 2.35 2.43
C VAL A 52 -4.97 3.57 3.27
N VAL A 53 -4.81 3.36 4.58
CA VAL A 53 -4.40 4.40 5.55
C VAL A 53 -3.00 4.17 6.11
N LYS A 54 -2.42 2.98 5.93
CA LYS A 54 -1.07 2.67 6.40
C LYS A 54 -0.45 1.52 5.59
N ILE A 55 0.84 1.66 5.31
CA ILE A 55 1.72 0.58 4.85
C ILE A 55 2.80 0.41 5.90
N ASN A 56 2.89 -0.77 6.50
CA ASN A 56 3.90 -1.12 7.48
C ASN A 56 4.89 -2.14 6.91
N ILE A 57 6.05 -1.64 6.50
CA ILE A 57 7.16 -2.44 5.99
C ILE A 57 8.44 -2.32 6.84
N THR A 58 8.31 -1.74 8.04
CA THR A 58 9.44 -1.51 8.93
C THR A 58 9.99 -2.84 9.46
N GLY A 59 11.31 -3.02 9.38
CA GLY A 59 11.98 -4.19 9.95
C GLY A 59 11.77 -5.50 9.19
N LEU A 60 11.22 -5.46 7.97
CA LEU A 60 10.94 -6.66 7.16
C LEU A 60 12.15 -7.13 6.31
N SER A 61 13.32 -6.52 6.47
CA SER A 61 14.54 -6.86 5.70
C SER A 61 14.36 -6.82 4.18
N LEU A 62 13.41 -6.02 3.68
CA LEU A 62 13.19 -5.83 2.25
C LEU A 62 14.33 -5.01 1.63
N ARG A 63 14.80 -5.40 0.44
CA ARG A 63 15.68 -4.57 -0.38
C ARG A 63 15.04 -4.26 -1.73
N GLY A 64 15.12 -3.00 -2.12
CA GLY A 64 14.48 -2.50 -3.32
C GLY A 64 14.48 -0.99 -3.40
N PHE A 65 13.63 -0.47 -4.27
CA PHE A 65 13.46 0.96 -4.48
C PHE A 65 12.08 1.41 -4.03
N LEU A 66 11.98 2.64 -3.54
CA LEU A 66 10.69 3.29 -3.31
C LEU A 66 10.11 3.68 -4.67
N ALA A 67 9.13 2.91 -5.14
CA ALA A 67 8.40 3.21 -6.36
C ALA A 67 7.72 4.59 -6.24
N PRO A 68 7.94 5.53 -7.18
CA PRO A 68 7.32 6.86 -7.18
C PRO A 68 5.79 6.84 -7.05
N GLU A 69 5.17 5.76 -7.52
CA GLU A 69 3.75 5.47 -7.46
C GLU A 69 3.22 5.42 -6.02
N LEU A 70 4.05 5.02 -5.03
CA LEU A 70 3.68 5.09 -3.60
C LEU A 70 3.43 6.53 -3.15
N GLY A 71 4.14 7.51 -3.71
CA GLY A 71 3.94 8.93 -3.43
C GLY A 71 2.59 9.47 -3.91
N ARG A 72 1.87 8.70 -4.74
CA ARG A 72 0.50 9.01 -5.18
C ARG A 72 -0.56 8.45 -4.24
N ILE A 73 -0.19 7.60 -3.27
CA ILE A 73 -1.08 7.21 -2.17
C ILE A 73 -1.38 8.45 -1.36
N LYS A 74 -2.51 9.11 -1.66
CA LYS A 74 -2.97 10.28 -0.92
C LYS A 74 -3.43 9.82 0.47
N PHE A 75 -2.57 10.01 1.45
CA PHE A 75 -3.03 10.11 2.84
C PHE A 75 -3.87 11.38 2.95
N PHE A 76 -5.17 11.24 3.19
CA PHE A 76 -5.96 12.38 3.66
C PHE A 76 -5.48 12.72 5.08
N ALA A 77 -4.46 13.57 5.18
CA ALA A 77 -4.17 14.25 6.43
C ALA A 77 -5.32 15.22 6.68
N THR A 78 -6.19 14.91 7.64
CA THR A 78 -7.18 15.88 8.14
C THR A 78 -6.40 17.02 8.78
N THR A 79 -6.20 18.12 8.06
CA THR A 79 -5.72 19.37 8.65
C THR A 79 -6.87 19.98 9.45
N SER A 80 -6.98 19.66 10.74
CA SER A 80 -7.73 20.52 11.64
C SER A 80 -6.95 21.81 11.85
N LEU A 81 -7.36 22.89 11.15
CA LEU A 81 -7.04 24.24 11.59
C LEU A 81 -7.92 24.51 12.82
N ALA A 82 -7.36 24.30 14.00
CA ALA A 82 -7.92 24.90 15.20
C ALA A 82 -7.70 26.42 15.12
N ARG A 83 -8.79 27.19 15.24
CA ARG A 83 -8.75 28.63 15.53
C ARG A 83 -9.32 28.84 16.93
#